data_AF-A0A316QBB6-F1
#
_entry.id   AF-A0A316QBB6-F1
#
_cell.length_a   1.000
_cell.length_b   1.000
_cell.length_c   1.000
_cell.angle_alpha   90.00
_cell.angle_beta   90.00
_cell.angle_gamma   90.00
#
_symmetry.space_group_name_H-M   'P 1'
#
loop_
_entity.id
_entity.type
_entity.pdbx_description
1 polymer ?
#
loop_
_entity_poly.entity_id
_entity_poly.type
_entity_poly.pdbx_seq_one_letter_code
_entity_poly.pdbx_strand_id
1 'polypeptide(L)'
;MAKRKRQAQRQTGIQKTENFPANNMNEKMLTSIITNALLEYDKRKEQEAQEKAETEQASFTQRVGYKDYSAEKQPKRIIKSFFNRAKVFFNILFMRSRNIKGTRATFLLIKMFTYIAFWLASISLFCASLFFIACVPLQYILTNVTPMSWYGSCMLVLVAFITFIFAQLFRMAKIEIDKLNDFNLIFGLFTSILSIFSVIIAIIAIVK
;
A
#
# COMPACT_ATOMS: atom_id res chain seq x y z
N MET A 1 25.14 -15.74 -47.00
CA MET A 1 26.60 -15.63 -47.24
C MET A 1 27.05 -14.29 -46.66
N ALA A 2 27.60 -14.24 -45.44
CA ALA A 2 28.96 -14.58 -45.04
C ALA A 2 29.77 -13.29 -44.77
N LYS A 3 29.94 -12.96 -43.48
CA LYS A 3 31.26 -12.78 -42.83
C LYS A 3 31.09 -12.34 -41.37
N ARG A 4 31.00 -13.36 -40.49
CA ARG A 4 31.59 -13.32 -39.15
C ARG A 4 33.08 -13.02 -39.31
N LYS A 5 33.61 -12.00 -38.63
CA LYS A 5 34.96 -11.93 -38.04
C LYS A 5 35.20 -10.53 -37.46
N ARG A 6 35.27 -10.45 -36.13
CA ARG A 6 36.27 -9.71 -35.32
C ARG A 6 35.77 -9.65 -33.86
N GLN A 7 35.93 -10.78 -33.17
CA GLN A 7 36.28 -10.76 -31.75
C GLN A 7 37.72 -10.27 -31.59
N ALA A 8 38.05 -9.88 -30.36
CA ALA A 8 39.37 -9.54 -29.81
C ALA A 8 39.78 -8.06 -29.93
N GLN A 9 39.37 -7.26 -28.94
CA GLN A 9 40.23 -6.31 -28.21
C GLN A 9 39.38 -5.41 -27.30
N ARG A 10 38.96 -5.93 -26.14
CA ARG A 10 38.75 -5.14 -24.91
C ARG A 10 39.05 -6.04 -23.71
N GLN A 11 40.25 -6.61 -23.70
CA GLN A 11 40.94 -6.99 -22.47
C GLN A 11 41.88 -5.83 -22.18
N THR A 12 41.43 -4.89 -21.35
CA THR A 12 42.28 -3.85 -20.77
C THR A 12 42.53 -4.19 -19.32
N GLY A 13 43.70 -4.77 -19.07
CA GLY A 13 44.53 -4.50 -17.89
C GLY A 13 44.11 -5.11 -16.55
N ILE A 14 44.17 -6.44 -16.41
CA ILE A 14 44.50 -7.03 -15.11
C ILE A 14 46.02 -6.88 -14.96
N GLN A 15 46.44 -5.79 -14.33
CA GLN A 15 47.84 -5.59 -13.98
C GLN A 15 48.19 -6.44 -12.77
N LYS A 16 49.01 -7.46 -13.05
CA LYS A 16 50.21 -7.88 -12.31
C LYS A 16 50.06 -8.11 -10.80
N THR A 17 50.08 -9.39 -10.46
CA THR A 17 50.49 -10.02 -9.21
C THR A 17 51.52 -9.19 -8.43
N GLU A 18 51.11 -8.62 -7.30
CA GLU A 18 52.02 -8.30 -6.20
C GLU A 18 51.95 -9.42 -5.17
N ASN A 19 53.11 -9.99 -4.90
CA ASN A 19 53.32 -11.15 -4.05
C ASN A 19 52.80 -10.87 -2.63
N PHE A 20 51.75 -11.56 -2.22
CA PHE A 20 51.47 -11.75 -0.80
C PHE A 20 52.53 -12.69 -0.23
N PRO A 21 53.20 -12.35 0.88
CA PRO A 21 54.15 -13.24 1.50
C PRO A 21 53.39 -14.47 2.03
N ALA A 22 53.55 -15.58 1.32
CA ALA A 22 53.08 -16.89 1.73
C ALA A 22 53.95 -17.37 2.90
N ASN A 23 53.63 -16.93 4.11
CA ASN A 23 53.96 -17.68 5.30
C ASN A 23 53.08 -17.24 6.49
N ASN A 24 52.27 -18.18 6.99
CA ASN A 24 51.47 -18.11 8.21
C ASN A 24 50.26 -17.16 8.23
N MET A 25 49.44 -17.13 7.17
CA MET A 25 48.05 -16.71 7.34
C MET A 25 47.16 -17.93 7.56
N ASN A 26 46.58 -18.03 8.76
CA ASN A 26 45.60 -19.04 9.14
C ASN A 26 44.43 -19.00 8.13
N GLU A 27 44.08 -20.10 7.48
CA GLU A 27 42.99 -20.17 6.48
C GLU A 27 41.68 -19.55 6.98
N LYS A 28 41.47 -19.62 8.30
CA LYS A 28 40.34 -18.98 9.00
C LYS A 28 40.35 -17.45 8.89
N MET A 29 41.53 -16.82 8.91
CA MET A 29 41.73 -15.38 8.76
C MET A 29 41.49 -14.92 7.33
N LEU A 30 41.92 -15.71 6.34
CA LEU A 30 41.63 -15.41 4.93
C LEU A 30 40.12 -15.53 4.63
N THR A 31 39.49 -16.57 5.17
CA THR A 31 38.05 -16.80 5.03
C THR A 31 37.25 -15.68 5.71
N SER A 32 37.66 -15.22 6.90
CA SER A 32 36.99 -14.11 7.58
C SER A 32 37.13 -12.77 6.85
N ILE A 33 38.27 -12.50 6.20
CA ILE A 33 38.46 -11.31 5.36
C ILE A 33 37.53 -11.35 4.14
N ILE A 34 37.45 -12.49 3.44
CA ILE A 34 36.56 -12.67 2.30
C ILE A 34 35.09 -12.53 2.71
N THR A 35 34.72 -13.10 3.86
CA THR A 35 33.33 -13.08 4.36
C THR A 35 32.93 -11.67 4.80
N ASN A 36 33.82 -10.93 5.47
CA ASN A 36 33.59 -9.53 5.82
C ASN A 36 33.49 -8.64 4.58
N ALA A 37 34.33 -8.87 3.57
CA ALA A 37 34.25 -8.11 2.31
C ALA A 37 32.93 -8.36 1.57
N LEU A 38 32.44 -9.61 1.56
CA LEU A 38 31.12 -9.95 1.00
C LEU A 38 29.99 -9.31 1.81
N LEU A 39 30.04 -9.37 3.14
CA LEU A 39 29.06 -8.72 4.03
C LEU A 39 29.03 -7.20 3.85
N GLU A 40 30.19 -6.56 3.71
CA GLU A 40 30.28 -5.11 3.51
C GLU A 40 29.78 -4.71 2.11
N TYR A 41 30.05 -5.53 1.10
CA TYR A 41 29.50 -5.36 -0.24
C TYR A 41 27.96 -5.47 -0.26
N ASP A 42 27.40 -6.48 0.40
CA ASP A 42 25.94 -6.66 0.50
C ASP A 42 25.30 -5.49 1.26
N LYS A 43 25.90 -5.06 2.38
CA LYS A 43 25.43 -3.87 3.12
C LYS A 43 25.46 -2.60 2.28
N ARG A 44 26.52 -2.35 1.52
CA ARG A 44 26.61 -1.18 0.62
C ARG A 44 25.56 -1.25 -0.48
N LYS A 45 25.32 -2.44 -1.05
CA LYS A 45 24.29 -2.65 -2.06
C LYS A 45 22.88 -2.41 -1.51
N GLU A 46 22.61 -2.83 -0.28
CA GLU A 46 21.35 -2.56 0.41
C GLU A 46 21.18 -1.06 0.73
N GLN A 47 22.24 -0.39 1.21
CA GLN A 47 22.24 1.05 1.46
C GLN A 47 22.02 1.85 0.17
N GLU A 48 22.71 1.51 -0.91
CA GLU A 48 22.48 2.15 -2.22
C GLU A 48 21.06 1.90 -2.74
N ALA A 49 20.49 0.71 -2.51
CA ALA A 49 19.12 0.42 -2.89
C ALA A 49 18.11 1.22 -2.07
N GLN A 50 18.38 1.43 -0.77
CA GLN A 50 17.59 2.27 0.11
C GLN A 50 17.70 3.75 -0.27
N GLU A 51 18.91 4.29 -0.46
CA GLU A 51 19.12 5.67 -0.90
C GLU A 51 18.50 5.95 -2.27
N LYS A 52 18.59 4.99 -3.22
CA LYS A 52 17.90 5.07 -4.51
C LYS A 52 16.38 5.05 -4.32
N ALA A 53 15.85 4.21 -3.43
CA ALA A 53 14.42 4.17 -3.13
C ALA A 53 13.93 5.47 -2.49
N GLU A 54 14.70 6.07 -1.58
CA GLU A 54 14.38 7.32 -0.89
C GLU A 54 14.46 8.53 -1.82
N THR A 55 15.49 8.63 -2.65
CA THR A 55 15.62 9.70 -3.66
C THR A 55 14.56 9.58 -4.76
N GLU A 56 14.21 8.35 -5.15
CA GLU A 56 13.09 8.09 -6.04
C GLU A 56 11.74 8.41 -5.38
N GLN A 57 11.55 8.13 -4.08
CA GLN A 57 10.36 8.53 -3.34
C GLN A 57 10.26 10.06 -3.21
N ALA A 58 11.35 10.76 -2.90
CA ALA A 58 11.38 12.21 -2.78
C ALA A 58 11.05 12.88 -4.12
N SER A 59 11.68 12.43 -5.20
CA SER A 59 11.42 12.94 -6.54
C SER A 59 10.02 12.58 -7.05
N PHE A 60 9.45 11.44 -6.63
CA PHE A 60 8.07 11.07 -6.94
C PHE A 60 7.07 11.91 -6.13
N THR A 61 7.31 12.11 -4.83
CA THR A 61 6.49 12.96 -3.95
C THR A 61 6.44 14.40 -4.46
N GLN A 62 7.58 14.92 -4.94
CA GLN A 62 7.68 16.24 -5.55
C GLN A 62 6.91 16.32 -6.88
N ARG A 63 7.02 15.31 -7.76
CA ARG A 63 6.28 15.26 -9.05
C ARG A 63 4.77 15.13 -8.86
N VAL A 64 4.37 14.40 -7.83
CA VAL A 64 2.96 14.12 -7.52
C VAL A 64 2.29 15.32 -6.83
N GLY A 65 3.09 16.20 -6.20
CA GLY A 65 2.62 17.44 -5.59
C GLY A 65 1.96 17.24 -4.22
N TYR A 66 2.37 16.18 -3.50
CA TYR A 66 1.84 15.89 -2.17
C TYR A 66 2.32 16.95 -1.18
N LYS A 67 1.39 17.80 -0.70
CA LYS A 67 1.65 18.74 0.40
C LYS A 67 1.40 18.08 1.76
N ASP A 68 2.40 18.08 2.63
CA ASP A 68 2.22 17.60 4.00
C ASP A 68 1.49 18.67 4.84
N TYR A 69 0.33 18.31 5.39
CA TYR A 69 -0.49 19.20 6.24
C TYR A 69 -0.39 18.80 7.73
N SER A 70 0.71 18.16 8.14
CA SER A 70 0.93 17.72 9.52
C SER A 70 0.89 18.84 10.57
N ALA A 71 1.19 20.09 10.20
CA ALA A 71 1.20 21.24 11.09
C ALA A 71 -0.19 21.86 11.38
N GLU A 72 -1.27 21.35 10.78
CA GLU A 72 -2.57 22.01 10.80
C GLU A 72 -3.53 21.46 11.88
N LYS A 73 -4.31 22.34 12.54
CA LYS A 73 -5.23 21.97 13.64
C LYS A 73 -6.40 21.11 13.15
N GLN A 74 -6.85 20.16 13.99
CA GLN A 74 -8.09 19.40 13.76
C GLN A 74 -9.32 20.35 13.85
N PRO A 75 -10.39 20.17 13.05
CA PRO A 75 -10.70 19.07 12.12
C PRO A 75 -10.26 19.31 10.66
N LYS A 76 -9.75 20.52 10.34
CA LYS A 76 -9.39 20.92 8.97
C LYS A 76 -8.28 20.06 8.36
N ARG A 77 -7.38 19.51 9.19
CA ARG A 77 -6.32 18.58 8.78
C ARG A 77 -6.86 17.32 8.08
N ILE A 78 -7.95 16.73 8.58
CA ILE A 78 -8.49 15.48 8.01
C ILE A 78 -9.01 15.74 6.60
N ILE A 79 -9.85 16.78 6.46
CA ILE A 79 -10.46 17.18 5.19
C ILE A 79 -9.39 17.63 4.19
N LYS A 80 -8.44 18.49 4.59
CA LYS A 80 -7.36 18.93 3.70
C LYS A 80 -6.41 17.79 3.31
N SER A 81 -6.10 16.87 4.23
CA SER A 81 -5.27 15.70 3.88
C SER A 81 -5.99 14.77 2.91
N PHE A 82 -7.31 14.66 3.01
CA PHE A 82 -8.14 13.91 2.09
C PHE A 82 -8.18 14.59 0.72
N PHE A 83 -8.47 15.89 0.64
CA PHE A 83 -8.46 16.64 -0.63
C PHE A 83 -7.08 16.66 -1.28
N ASN A 84 -6.01 16.71 -0.50
CA ASN A 84 -4.65 16.60 -1.01
C ASN A 84 -4.35 15.20 -1.56
N ARG A 85 -4.75 14.13 -0.85
CA ARG A 85 -4.65 12.75 -1.34
C ARG A 85 -5.49 12.53 -2.60
N ALA A 86 -6.71 13.06 -2.65
CA ALA A 86 -7.57 13.02 -3.82
C ALA A 86 -6.96 13.80 -4.98
N LYS A 87 -6.46 15.02 -4.73
CA LYS A 87 -5.76 15.82 -5.75
C LYS A 87 -4.53 15.09 -6.29
N VAL A 88 -3.73 14.49 -5.41
CA VAL A 88 -2.58 13.65 -5.77
C VAL A 88 -3.00 12.43 -6.57
N PHE A 89 -4.08 11.75 -6.17
CA PHE A 89 -4.64 10.63 -6.90
C PHE A 89 -5.08 11.03 -8.30
N PHE A 90 -5.85 12.11 -8.44
CA PHE A 90 -6.22 12.67 -9.76
C PHE A 90 -5.01 13.15 -10.55
N ASN A 91 -4.00 13.74 -9.91
CA ASN A 91 -2.79 14.20 -10.56
C ASN A 91 -1.91 13.04 -11.05
N ILE A 92 -1.88 11.90 -10.34
CA ILE A 92 -1.25 10.64 -10.79
C ILE A 92 -2.08 10.02 -11.92
N LEU A 93 -3.40 9.95 -11.77
CA LEU A 93 -4.32 9.36 -12.75
C LEU A 93 -4.28 10.10 -14.10
N PHE A 94 -4.17 11.43 -14.05
CA PHE A 94 -4.03 12.31 -15.21
C PHE A 94 -2.56 12.67 -15.54
N MET A 95 -1.58 12.01 -14.92
CA MET A 95 -0.17 12.27 -15.21
C MET A 95 0.18 11.76 -16.60
N ARG A 96 0.73 12.65 -17.44
CA ARG A 96 1.13 12.33 -18.82
C ARG A 96 2.14 11.16 -18.86
N SER A 97 1.86 10.15 -19.71
CA SER A 97 2.60 8.88 -19.88
C SER A 97 4.15 9.00 -19.98
N ARG A 98 4.68 10.16 -20.37
CA ARG A 98 6.13 10.43 -20.48
C ARG A 98 6.89 10.48 -19.15
N ASN A 99 6.19 10.64 -18.02
CA ASN A 99 6.78 10.74 -16.68
C ASN A 99 6.66 9.46 -15.84
N ILE A 100 6.04 8.41 -16.38
CA ILE A 100 5.84 7.13 -15.71
C ILE A 100 7.01 6.21 -16.06
N LYS A 101 8.05 6.22 -15.23
CA LYS A 101 9.12 5.21 -15.33
C LYS A 101 8.79 4.05 -14.37
N GLY A 102 8.40 2.90 -14.93
CA GLY A 102 8.30 1.61 -14.24
C GLY A 102 6.93 1.24 -13.64
N THR A 103 6.85 0.01 -13.11
CA THR A 103 5.66 -0.64 -12.50
C THR A 103 5.19 0.03 -11.20
N ARG A 104 5.98 0.96 -10.65
CA ARG A 104 5.70 1.66 -9.39
C ARG A 104 4.45 2.53 -9.44
N ALA A 105 4.16 3.20 -10.56
CA ALA A 105 2.95 4.01 -10.67
C ALA A 105 1.69 3.13 -10.58
N THR A 106 1.70 1.98 -11.25
CA THR A 106 0.62 0.98 -11.19
C THR A 106 0.47 0.42 -9.78
N PHE A 107 1.57 0.07 -9.11
CA PHE A 107 1.57 -0.35 -7.71
C PHE A 107 0.91 0.70 -6.81
N LEU A 108 1.30 1.97 -6.95
CA LEU A 108 0.80 3.06 -6.11
C LEU A 108 -0.67 3.37 -6.37
N LEU A 109 -1.11 3.28 -7.63
CA LEU A 109 -2.51 3.40 -8.02
C LEU A 109 -3.37 2.29 -7.41
N ILE A 110 -2.94 1.04 -7.53
CA ILE A 110 -3.66 -0.12 -6.95
C ILE A 110 -3.70 0.00 -5.43
N LYS A 111 -2.58 0.33 -4.78
CA LYS A 111 -2.51 0.56 -3.34
C LYS A 111 -3.49 1.66 -2.88
N MET A 112 -3.52 2.79 -3.59
CA MET A 112 -4.45 3.89 -3.30
C MET A 112 -5.91 3.46 -3.49
N PHE A 113 -6.22 2.72 -4.56
CA PHE A 113 -7.57 2.24 -4.82
C PHE A 113 -8.03 1.26 -3.73
N THR A 114 -7.21 0.28 -3.38
CA THR A 114 -7.47 -0.68 -2.29
C THR A 114 -7.65 0.07 -0.96
N TYR A 115 -6.79 1.05 -0.66
CA TYR A 115 -6.95 1.89 0.53
C TYR A 115 -8.30 2.61 0.56
N ILE A 116 -8.70 3.25 -0.55
CA ILE A 116 -9.98 3.97 -0.65
C ILE A 116 -11.16 3.00 -0.47
N ALA A 117 -11.10 1.80 -1.04
CA ALA A 117 -12.14 0.79 -0.89
C ALA A 117 -12.31 0.37 0.58
N PHE A 118 -11.21 0.07 1.29
CA PHE A 118 -11.24 -0.28 2.71
C PHE A 118 -11.67 0.91 3.60
N TRP A 119 -11.28 2.13 3.24
CA TRP A 119 -11.73 3.35 3.93
C TRP A 119 -13.23 3.56 3.78
N LEU A 120 -13.77 3.40 2.56
CA LEU A 120 -15.19 3.52 2.27
C LEU A 120 -16.00 2.44 2.99
N ALA A 121 -15.53 1.18 2.99
CA ALA A 121 -16.15 0.08 3.72
C ALA A 121 -16.16 0.32 5.24
N SER A 122 -15.07 0.83 5.80
CA SER A 122 -14.98 1.17 7.23
C SER A 122 -15.98 2.25 7.61
N ILE A 123 -16.12 3.31 6.80
CA ILE A 123 -17.07 4.40 7.04
C ILE A 123 -18.51 3.92 6.86
N SER A 124 -18.81 3.19 5.79
CA SER A 124 -20.17 2.71 5.53
C SER A 124 -20.68 1.80 6.64
N LEU A 125 -19.84 0.87 7.12
CA LEU A 125 -20.18 -0.01 8.24
C LEU A 125 -20.31 0.75 9.56
N PHE A 126 -19.46 1.75 9.79
CA PHE A 126 -19.57 2.60 10.98
C PHE A 126 -20.88 3.39 10.97
N CYS A 127 -21.24 4.01 9.84
CA CYS A 127 -22.51 4.71 9.68
C CYS A 127 -23.71 3.76 9.84
N ALA A 128 -23.65 2.55 9.28
CA ALA A 128 -24.69 1.54 9.44
C ALA A 128 -24.87 1.11 10.90
N SER A 129 -23.77 0.87 11.62
CA SER A 129 -23.79 0.55 13.05
C SER A 129 -24.42 1.68 13.88
N LEU A 130 -24.04 2.93 13.60
CA LEU A 130 -24.61 4.10 14.27
C LEU A 130 -26.11 4.23 13.98
N PHE A 131 -26.53 3.95 12.75
CA PHE A 131 -27.93 3.97 12.34
C PHE A 131 -28.75 2.90 13.08
N PHE A 132 -28.24 1.66 13.18
CA PHE A 132 -28.93 0.61 13.94
C PHE A 132 -29.09 0.97 15.42
N ILE A 133 -28.08 1.55 16.05
CA ILE A 133 -28.17 2.03 17.44
C ILE A 133 -29.18 3.17 17.54
N ALA A 134 -29.15 4.13 16.62
CA ALA A 134 -30.05 5.28 16.61
C ALA A 134 -31.52 4.91 16.34
N CYS A 135 -31.79 3.85 15.59
CA CYS A 135 -33.15 3.37 15.32
C CYS A 135 -33.90 2.98 16.60
N VAL A 136 -33.22 2.45 17.62
CA VAL A 136 -33.85 2.01 18.88
C VAL A 136 -34.53 3.15 19.63
N PRO A 137 -33.87 4.28 19.96
CA PRO A 137 -34.53 5.42 20.59
C PRO A 137 -35.48 6.15 19.62
N LEU A 138 -35.18 6.17 18.32
CA LEU A 138 -36.01 6.89 17.34
C LEU A 138 -37.44 6.32 17.25
N GLN A 139 -37.60 5.01 17.45
CA GLN A 139 -38.91 4.34 17.51
C GLN A 139 -39.82 4.88 18.62
N TYR A 140 -39.26 5.40 19.72
CA TYR A 140 -40.05 5.96 20.82
C TYR A 140 -40.40 7.44 20.62
N ILE A 141 -39.71 8.11 19.70
CA ILE A 141 -39.93 9.54 19.38
C ILE A 141 -40.95 9.67 18.22
N LEU A 142 -40.92 8.77 17.24
CA LEU A 142 -41.88 8.78 16.14
C LEU A 142 -43.17 8.05 16.52
N THR A 143 -44.23 8.82 16.75
CA THR A 143 -45.59 8.33 17.05
C THR A 143 -46.25 7.51 15.94
N ASN A 144 -45.68 7.47 14.73
CA ASN A 144 -46.23 6.78 13.56
C ASN A 144 -45.66 5.37 13.32
N VAL A 145 -44.78 4.86 14.19
CA VAL A 145 -44.13 3.55 13.99
C VAL A 145 -44.56 2.62 15.12
N THR A 146 -45.05 1.42 14.76
CA THR A 146 -45.35 0.40 15.77
C THR A 146 -44.05 0.02 16.49
N PRO A 147 -43.96 0.19 17.83
CA PRO A 147 -42.74 -0.12 18.56
C PRO A 147 -42.38 -1.59 18.37
N MET A 148 -41.11 -1.84 18.04
CA MET A 148 -40.61 -3.19 17.85
C MET A 148 -40.66 -3.97 19.17
N SER A 149 -40.85 -5.28 19.12
CA SER A 149 -40.79 -6.11 20.33
C SER A 149 -39.44 -5.93 21.03
N TRP A 150 -39.44 -6.00 22.37
CA TRP A 150 -38.22 -5.83 23.17
C TRP A 150 -37.08 -6.77 22.71
N TYR A 151 -37.43 -7.99 22.27
CA TYR A 151 -36.49 -8.96 21.70
C TYR A 151 -35.88 -8.47 20.38
N GLY A 152 -36.69 -7.89 19.48
CA GLY A 152 -36.21 -7.32 18.22
C GLY A 152 -35.22 -6.18 18.43
N SER A 153 -35.49 -5.30 19.39
CA SER A 153 -34.58 -4.22 19.78
C SER A 153 -33.26 -4.74 20.33
N CYS A 154 -33.28 -5.77 21.19
CA CYS A 154 -32.06 -6.42 21.69
C CYS A 154 -31.23 -7.05 20.55
N MET A 155 -31.87 -7.75 19.62
CA MET A 155 -31.19 -8.33 18.46
C MET A 155 -30.58 -7.28 17.55
N LEU A 156 -31.28 -6.16 17.33
CA LEU A 156 -30.79 -5.04 16.53
C LEU A 156 -29.51 -4.43 17.13
N VAL A 157 -29.47 -4.25 18.45
CA VAL A 157 -28.28 -3.76 19.17
C VAL A 157 -27.11 -4.74 19.04
N LEU A 158 -27.38 -6.04 19.14
CA LEU A 158 -26.36 -7.09 18.96
C LEU A 158 -25.78 -7.05 17.54
N VAL A 159 -26.64 -6.95 16.52
CA VAL A 159 -26.23 -6.80 15.12
C VAL A 159 -25.44 -5.51 14.91
N ALA A 160 -25.86 -4.40 15.52
CA ALA A 160 -25.13 -3.14 15.47
C ALA A 160 -23.72 -3.25 16.06
N PHE A 161 -23.58 -4.00 17.16
CA PHE A 161 -22.31 -4.26 17.82
C PHE A 161 -21.38 -5.13 16.97
N ILE A 162 -21.89 -6.20 16.35
CA ILE A 162 -21.10 -7.02 15.42
C ILE A 162 -20.64 -6.17 14.23
N THR A 163 -21.56 -5.40 13.65
CA THR A 163 -21.26 -4.49 12.52
C THR A 163 -20.19 -3.47 12.90
N PHE A 164 -20.22 -2.98 14.14
CA PHE A 164 -19.20 -2.08 14.68
C PHE A 164 -17.81 -2.74 14.73
N ILE A 165 -17.72 -3.99 15.20
CA ILE A 165 -16.46 -4.73 15.24
C ILE A 165 -15.87 -4.86 13.83
N PHE A 166 -16.69 -5.21 12.83
CA PHE A 166 -16.24 -5.25 11.44
C PHE A 166 -15.75 -3.89 10.95
N ALA A 167 -16.46 -2.80 11.26
CA ALA A 167 -16.03 -1.45 10.90
C ALA A 167 -14.62 -1.12 11.44
N GLN A 168 -14.29 -1.58 12.65
CA GLN A 168 -12.97 -1.41 13.25
C GLN A 168 -11.91 -2.31 12.60
N LEU A 169 -12.27 -3.54 12.22
CA LEU A 169 -11.37 -4.43 11.49
C LEU A 169 -10.95 -3.80 10.15
N PHE A 170 -11.90 -3.27 9.37
CA PHE A 170 -11.59 -2.54 8.14
C PHE A 170 -10.78 -1.26 8.40
N ARG A 171 -10.99 -0.60 9.54
CA ARG A 171 -10.19 0.56 9.96
C ARG A 171 -8.73 0.18 10.26
N MET A 172 -8.47 -0.99 10.81
CA MET A 172 -7.11 -1.48 11.00
C MET A 172 -6.49 -1.90 9.67
N ALA A 173 -7.24 -2.66 8.86
CA ALA A 173 -6.78 -3.11 7.55
C ALA A 173 -6.37 -1.96 6.62
N LYS A 174 -7.10 -0.83 6.59
CA LYS A 174 -6.67 0.34 5.79
C LYS A 174 -5.33 0.93 6.25
N ILE A 175 -5.02 0.90 7.55
CA ILE A 175 -3.75 1.42 8.09
C ILE A 175 -2.62 0.47 7.71
N GLU A 176 -2.89 -0.83 7.74
CA GLU A 176 -1.93 -1.86 7.34
C GLU A 176 -1.64 -1.80 5.83
N ILE A 177 -2.65 -1.63 4.98
CA ILE A 177 -2.50 -1.45 3.53
C ILE A 177 -1.59 -0.26 3.20
N ASP A 178 -1.67 0.83 3.97
CA ASP A 178 -0.80 1.99 3.78
C ASP A 178 0.68 1.66 4.08
N LYS A 179 0.94 0.71 4.98
CA LYS A 179 2.28 0.24 5.34
C LYS A 179 2.80 -0.90 4.46
N LEU A 180 1.91 -1.61 3.77
CA LEU A 180 2.28 -2.72 2.89
C LEU A 180 3.03 -2.22 1.65
N ASN A 181 4.19 -2.84 1.38
CA ASN A 181 5.00 -2.59 0.19
C ASN A 181 5.07 -3.79 -0.77
N ASP A 182 4.43 -4.92 -0.43
CA ASP A 182 4.38 -6.09 -1.30
C ASP A 182 3.30 -5.91 -2.39
N PHE A 183 3.75 -5.84 -3.64
CA PHE A 183 2.86 -5.69 -4.80
C PHE A 183 1.93 -6.88 -4.98
N ASN A 184 2.41 -8.11 -4.79
CA ASN A 184 1.61 -9.31 -5.03
C ASN A 184 0.46 -9.39 -4.03
N LEU A 185 0.72 -9.01 -2.78
CA LEU A 185 -0.29 -9.01 -1.72
C LEU A 185 -1.32 -7.89 -1.96
N ILE A 186 -0.89 -6.68 -2.29
CA ILE A 186 -1.80 -5.56 -2.62
C ILE A 186 -2.63 -5.88 -3.87
N PHE A 187 -2.03 -6.50 -4.88
CA PHE A 187 -2.72 -6.93 -6.11
C PHE A 187 -3.73 -8.05 -5.82
N GLY A 188 -3.38 -8.99 -4.95
CA GLY A 188 -4.30 -10.02 -4.46
C GLY A 188 -5.52 -9.41 -3.79
N LEU A 189 -5.32 -8.48 -2.84
CA LEU A 189 -6.42 -7.77 -2.16
C LEU A 189 -7.32 -7.00 -3.15
N PHE A 190 -6.73 -6.30 -4.11
CA PHE A 190 -7.47 -5.59 -5.15
C PHE A 190 -8.33 -6.54 -5.98
N THR A 191 -7.77 -7.68 -6.39
CA THR A 191 -8.47 -8.70 -7.19
C THR A 191 -9.62 -9.32 -6.40
N SER A 192 -9.41 -9.60 -5.11
CA SER A 192 -10.49 -10.08 -4.22
C SER A 192 -11.63 -9.08 -4.10
N ILE A 193 -11.34 -7.78 -3.95
CA ILE A 193 -12.35 -6.73 -3.92
C ILE A 193 -13.12 -6.68 -5.25
N LEU A 194 -12.41 -6.71 -6.37
CA LEU A 194 -13.02 -6.67 -7.70
C LEU A 194 -13.93 -7.88 -7.95
N SER A 195 -13.52 -9.06 -7.46
CA SER A 195 -14.33 -10.28 -7.49
C SER A 195 -15.64 -10.12 -6.72
N ILE A 196 -15.59 -9.55 -5.50
CA ILE A 196 -16.80 -9.28 -4.71
C ILE A 196 -17.74 -8.33 -5.46
N PHE A 197 -17.22 -7.25 -6.05
CA PHE A 197 -18.04 -6.34 -6.86
C PHE A 197 -18.64 -7.04 -8.08
N SER A 198 -17.88 -7.90 -8.75
CA SER A 198 -18.37 -8.70 -9.87
C SER A 198 -19.53 -9.60 -9.46
N VAL A 199 -19.44 -10.25 -8.30
CA VAL A 199 -20.53 -11.09 -7.76
C VAL A 199 -21.76 -10.25 -7.42
N ILE A 200 -21.58 -9.08 -6.79
CA ILE A 200 -22.70 -8.18 -6.46
C ILE A 200 -23.42 -7.72 -7.73
N ILE A 201 -22.68 -7.30 -8.75
CA ILE A 201 -23.25 -6.87 -10.04
C ILE A 201 -23.99 -8.03 -10.70
N ALA A 202 -23.44 -9.24 -10.68
CA ALA A 202 -24.10 -10.43 -11.21
C ALA A 202 -25.42 -10.73 -10.48
N ILE A 203 -25.45 -10.65 -9.15
CA ILE A 203 -26.69 -10.81 -8.36
C ILE A 203 -27.71 -9.75 -8.75
N ILE A 204 -27.30 -8.47 -8.84
CA ILE A 204 -28.21 -7.38 -9.22
C ILE A 204 -28.77 -7.61 -10.63
N ALA A 205 -27.95 -8.09 -11.57
CA ALA A 205 -28.37 -8.39 -12.94
C ALA A 205 -29.26 -9.62 -13.08
N ILE A 206 -29.26 -10.53 -12.11
CA ILE A 206 -30.18 -11.68 -12.05
C ILE A 206 -31.50 -11.27 -11.39
N VAL A 207 -31.46 -10.41 -10.38
CA VAL A 207 -32.65 -9.96 -9.63
C VAL A 207 -33.46 -8.91 -10.40
N LYS A 208 -32.81 -8.14 -11.28
CA LYS A 208 -33.47 -7.24 -12.24
C LYS A 208 -33.72 -7.94 -13.56
#